data_AF-A0A9P6XZW7-F1
#
_entry.id   AF-A0A9P6XZW7-F1
#
_cell.length_a   1.000
_cell.length_b   1.000
_cell.length_c   1.000
_cell.angle_alpha   90.00
_cell.angle_beta   90.00
_cell.angle_gamma   90.00
#
_symmetry.space_group_name_H-M   'P 1'
#
loop_
_entity.id
_entity.type
_entity.pdbx_description
1 polymer ?
#
loop_
_entity_poly.entity_id
_entity_poly.type
_entity_poly.pdbx_seq_one_letter_code
_entity_poly.pdbx_strand_id
1 'polypeptide(L)'
;MRSSSVKVLVLERRGVLGGAAVTEEFHPGFRNSVASYTVSLLQPKVIDDLRLHAHGLRIVARPANNFLPLPDGRYLLSAPGRTQAEVAKVSERDAQRLPEYEARLEIFADVLRAWALRAPPDIGVAGGWRALPALWQMGRLGR
;
A
#
# COMPACT_ATOMS: atom_id res chain seq x y z
N MET A 1 -6.89 16.51 -8.28
CA MET A 1 -7.29 17.92 -8.49
C MET A 1 -6.73 18.45 -9.80
N ARG A 2 -7.29 18.00 -10.92
CA ARG A 2 -7.30 18.79 -12.15
C ARG A 2 -8.66 18.61 -12.83
N SER A 3 -9.68 19.02 -12.09
CA SER A 3 -10.94 19.43 -12.70
C SER A 3 -10.65 20.76 -13.39
N SER A 4 -11.09 20.93 -14.63
CA SER A 4 -10.81 22.05 -15.53
C SER A 4 -11.28 23.43 -15.01
N SER A 5 -11.89 23.50 -13.82
CA SER A 5 -12.45 24.71 -13.21
C SER A 5 -11.69 25.25 -12.00
N VAL A 6 -10.58 24.64 -11.57
CA VAL A 6 -9.85 25.06 -10.35
C VAL A 6 -8.41 25.47 -10.65
N LYS A 7 -8.00 26.66 -10.21
CA LYS A 7 -6.59 27.09 -10.19
C LYS A 7 -5.89 26.43 -9.00
N VAL A 8 -4.75 25.79 -9.26
CA VAL A 8 -3.98 25.07 -8.24
C VAL A 8 -2.60 25.72 -8.09
N LEU A 9 -2.25 26.10 -6.86
CA LEU A 9 -0.90 26.51 -6.47
C LEU A 9 -0.23 25.35 -5.73
N VAL A 10 0.95 24.95 -6.17
CA VAL A 10 1.77 23.92 -5.51
C VAL A 10 2.94 24.61 -4.83
N LEU A 11 3.12 24.36 -3.53
CA LEU A 11 4.21 24.93 -2.73
C LEU A 11 5.09 23.78 -2.22
N GLU A 12 6.38 23.86 -2.50
CA GLU A 12 7.41 22.95 -1.98
C GLU A 12 8.51 23.80 -1.36
N ARG A 13 8.96 23.42 -0.15
CA ARG A 13 9.98 24.17 0.59
C ARG A 13 11.38 23.88 0.05
N ARG A 14 11.63 22.64 -0.40
CA ARG A 14 12.93 22.20 -0.94
C ARG A 14 13.09 22.65 -2.39
N GLY A 15 14.34 22.73 -2.85
CA GLY A 15 14.66 22.94 -4.27
C GLY A 15 14.43 21.71 -5.16
N VAL A 16 13.82 20.64 -4.64
CA VAL A 16 13.60 19.36 -5.33
C VAL A 16 12.20 18.84 -5.01
N LEU A 17 11.55 18.27 -6.03
CA LEU A 17 10.22 17.67 -5.91
C LEU A 17 10.31 16.21 -5.42
N GLY A 18 9.27 15.76 -4.71
CA GLY A 18 9.05 14.34 -4.42
C GLY A 18 8.98 13.97 -2.94
N GLY A 19 9.35 14.87 -2.01
CA GLY A 19 9.25 14.60 -0.58
C GLY A 19 9.97 13.31 -0.18
N ALA A 20 9.27 12.36 0.44
CA ALA A 20 9.81 11.05 0.81
C ALA A 20 10.14 10.14 -0.38
N ALA A 21 9.64 10.45 -1.59
CA ALA A 21 9.89 9.70 -2.81
C ALA A 21 11.00 10.31 -3.69
N VAL A 22 11.69 11.36 -3.21
CA VAL A 22 12.79 11.99 -3.94
C VAL A 22 13.93 10.99 -4.17
N THR A 23 14.55 11.02 -5.34
CA THR A 23 15.72 10.17 -5.67
C THR A 23 17.00 10.97 -5.49
N GLU A 24 17.74 10.65 -4.44
CA GLU A 24 18.98 11.33 -4.06
C GLU A 24 20.17 10.36 -4.20
N GLU A 25 21.36 10.92 -4.42
CA GLU A 25 22.61 10.14 -4.40
C GLU A 25 23.02 9.91 -2.95
N PHE A 26 23.19 8.65 -2.56
CA PHE A 26 23.61 8.27 -1.21
C PHE A 26 25.02 7.68 -1.17
N HIS A 27 25.56 7.34 -2.34
CA HIS A 27 26.93 6.86 -2.53
C HIS A 27 27.34 7.18 -3.98
N PRO A 28 28.62 7.49 -4.28
CA PRO A 28 29.09 7.77 -5.64
C PRO A 28 28.58 6.76 -6.67
N GLY A 29 27.79 7.25 -7.64
CA GLY A 29 27.21 6.45 -8.72
C GLY A 29 25.90 5.71 -8.37
N PHE A 30 25.40 5.83 -7.13
CA PHE A 30 24.20 5.15 -6.65
C PHE A 30 23.15 6.13 -6.15
N ARG A 31 21.92 5.97 -6.64
CA ARG A 31 20.79 6.82 -6.30
C ARG A 31 19.59 6.00 -5.90
N ASN A 32 18.86 6.46 -4.89
CA ASN A 32 17.59 5.86 -4.49
C ASN A 32 16.77 6.88 -3.68
N SER A 33 15.49 6.59 -3.46
CA SER A 33 14.77 7.20 -2.35
C SER A 33 15.21 6.57 -1.03
N VAL A 34 15.60 7.41 -0.08
CA VAL A 34 16.01 6.96 1.26
C VAL A 34 14.81 6.59 2.14
N ALA A 35 13.63 7.18 1.87
CA ALA A 35 12.46 7.03 2.73
C ALA A 35 11.31 6.20 2.12
N SER A 36 11.23 6.10 0.78
CA SER A 36 10.16 5.41 0.07
C SER A 36 10.70 4.72 -1.19
N TYR A 37 11.51 3.68 -0.98
CA TYR A 37 12.17 2.92 -2.05
C TYR A 37 11.31 1.80 -2.65
N THR A 38 10.17 1.47 -2.03
CA THR A 38 9.20 0.50 -2.57
C THR A 38 7.89 1.19 -2.94
N VAL A 39 7.43 0.94 -4.16
CA VAL A 39 6.10 1.36 -4.61
C VAL A 39 5.08 0.29 -4.19
N SER A 40 4.46 0.46 -3.01
CA SER A 40 3.43 -0.45 -2.50
C SER A 40 2.03 0.16 -2.51
N LEU A 41 1.89 1.41 -2.06
CA LEU A 41 0.59 2.08 -1.86
C LEU A 41 0.20 3.04 -2.99
N LEU A 42 0.90 3.00 -4.12
CA LEU A 42 0.53 3.83 -5.27
C LEU A 42 -0.76 3.27 -5.90
N GLN A 43 -1.85 4.01 -5.74
CA GLN A 43 -3.18 3.61 -6.19
C GLN A 43 -3.27 3.55 -7.73
N PRO A 44 -3.76 2.45 -8.35
CA PRO A 44 -3.90 2.35 -9.80
C PRO A 44 -4.73 3.46 -10.43
N LYS A 45 -5.79 3.92 -9.77
CA LYS A 45 -6.57 5.08 -10.27
C LYS A 45 -5.71 6.34 -10.46
N VAL A 46 -4.73 6.59 -9.60
CA VAL A 46 -3.81 7.73 -9.76
C VAL A 46 -2.87 7.52 -10.94
N ILE A 47 -2.39 6.29 -11.15
CA ILE A 47 -1.58 5.91 -12.31
C ILE A 47 -2.35 6.19 -13.60
N ASP A 48 -3.61 5.78 -13.65
CA ASP A 48 -4.47 5.90 -14.82
C ASP A 48 -4.91 7.35 -15.08
N ASP A 49 -5.43 8.04 -14.06
CA ASP A 49 -5.93 9.42 -14.16
C ASP A 49 -4.81 10.38 -14.61
N LEU A 50 -3.57 10.13 -14.18
CA LEU A 50 -2.39 10.93 -14.56
C LEU A 50 -1.60 10.33 -15.74
N ARG A 51 -2.04 9.20 -16.30
CA ARG A 51 -1.37 8.49 -17.40
C ARG A 51 0.13 8.27 -17.14
N LEU A 52 0.50 7.88 -15.92
CA LEU A 52 1.90 7.88 -15.49
C LEU A 52 2.79 6.96 -16.32
N HIS A 53 2.27 5.85 -16.85
CA HIS A 53 3.00 5.00 -17.78
C HIS A 53 3.43 5.73 -19.06
N ALA A 54 2.58 6.62 -19.59
CA ALA A 54 2.94 7.48 -20.72
C ALA A 54 4.03 8.51 -20.37
N HIS A 55 4.17 8.81 -19.07
CA HIS A 55 5.22 9.67 -18.53
C HIS A 55 6.45 8.89 -18.02
N GLY A 56 6.56 7.60 -18.36
CA GLY A 56 7.75 6.79 -18.10
C GLY A 56 7.71 5.99 -16.80
N LEU A 57 6.58 5.92 -16.09
CA LEU A 57 6.44 5.01 -14.94
C LEU A 57 6.61 3.56 -15.41
N ARG A 58 7.54 2.84 -14.77
CA ARG A 58 7.73 1.39 -14.95
C ARG A 58 7.66 0.72 -13.59
N ILE A 59 6.78 -0.26 -13.46
CA ILE A 59 6.68 -1.09 -12.25
C ILE A 59 7.64 -2.26 -12.41
N VAL A 60 8.63 -2.34 -11.52
CA VAL A 60 9.58 -3.45 -11.47
C VAL A 60 9.14 -4.38 -10.33
N ALA A 61 8.63 -5.55 -10.70
CA ALA A 61 8.21 -6.54 -9.73
C ALA A 61 9.41 -7.15 -9.00
N ARG A 62 9.29 -7.31 -7.69
CA ARG A 62 10.30 -7.98 -6.87
C ARG A 62 10.04 -9.49 -6.89
N PRO A 63 11.06 -10.33 -7.16
CA PRO A 63 10.88 -11.78 -7.15
C PRO A 63 10.66 -12.35 -5.73
N ALA A 64 11.07 -11.60 -4.71
CA ALA A 64 10.85 -11.92 -3.30
C ALA A 64 10.39 -10.67 -2.53
N ASN A 65 9.45 -10.88 -1.62
CA ASN A 65 8.89 -9.84 -0.75
C ASN A 65 9.90 -9.46 0.33
N ASN A 66 10.41 -10.45 1.05
CA ASN A 66 11.35 -10.25 2.16
C ASN A 66 12.35 -11.40 2.25
N PHE A 67 13.58 -11.05 2.59
CA PHE A 67 14.62 -11.99 3.02
C PHE A 67 15.01 -11.61 4.44
N LEU A 68 14.85 -12.54 5.37
CA LEU A 68 15.03 -12.32 6.80
C LEU A 68 16.17 -13.22 7.29
N PRO A 69 17.43 -12.75 7.27
CA PRO A 69 18.55 -13.52 7.78
C PRO A 69 18.48 -13.64 9.30
N LEU A 70 18.83 -14.82 9.81
CA LEU A 70 18.98 -15.07 11.25
C LEU A 70 20.47 -15.07 11.63
N PRO A 71 20.81 -14.76 12.90
CA PRO A 71 22.21 -14.72 13.36
C PRO A 71 22.97 -16.05 13.21
N ASP A 72 22.26 -17.17 13.13
CA ASP A 72 22.82 -18.52 13.00
C ASP A 72 23.04 -18.97 11.55
N GLY A 73 22.90 -18.06 10.59
CA GLY A 73 23.10 -18.34 9.16
C GLY A 73 21.89 -18.96 8.47
N ARG A 74 20.79 -19.24 9.19
CA ARG A 74 19.50 -19.56 8.56
C ARG A 74 18.84 -18.29 8.01
N TYR A 75 17.78 -18.47 7.24
CA TYR A 75 16.96 -17.37 6.74
C TYR A 75 15.50 -17.79 6.62
N LEU A 76 14.61 -16.81 6.60
CA LEU A 76 13.24 -16.97 6.13
C LEU A 76 13.04 -16.13 4.87
N LEU A 77 12.60 -16.78 3.79
CA LEU A 77 12.31 -16.12 2.52
C LEU A 77 10.79 -16.05 2.31
N SER A 78 10.26 -14.84 2.22
CA SER A 78 8.88 -14.62 1.81
C SER A 78 8.84 -14.27 0.33
N ALA A 79 8.21 -15.13 -0.47
CA ALA A 79 8.05 -14.96 -1.89
C ALA A 79 6.84 -15.78 -2.40
N PRO A 80 6.18 -15.34 -3.48
CA PRO A 80 5.10 -16.11 -4.09
C PRO A 80 5.49 -17.57 -4.33
N GLY A 81 4.67 -18.51 -3.84
CA GLY A 81 4.91 -19.95 -3.98
C GLY A 81 6.06 -20.54 -3.15
N ARG A 82 6.78 -19.73 -2.36
CA ARG A 82 7.91 -20.22 -1.53
C ARG A 82 7.66 -20.06 -0.03
N THR A 83 6.90 -19.04 0.38
CA THR A 83 6.72 -18.69 1.80
C THR A 83 6.30 -19.89 2.66
N GLN A 84 5.35 -20.70 2.22
CA GLN A 84 4.85 -21.83 3.00
C GLN A 84 5.96 -22.87 3.28
N ALA A 85 6.75 -23.23 2.28
CA ALA A 85 7.86 -24.16 2.43
C ALA A 85 8.98 -23.58 3.32
N GLU A 86 9.22 -22.27 3.25
CA GLU A 86 10.19 -21.58 4.10
C GLU A 86 9.74 -21.54 5.56
N VAL A 87 8.44 -21.31 5.82
CA VAL A 87 7.86 -21.39 7.18
C VAL A 87 7.94 -22.83 7.70
N ALA A 88 7.74 -23.85 6.87
CA ALA A 88 7.80 -25.26 7.29
C ALA A 88 9.16 -25.66 7.86
N LYS A 89 10.26 -25.03 7.42
CA LYS A 89 11.60 -25.22 8.00
C LYS A 89 11.71 -24.81 9.47
N VAL A 90 10.79 -23.94 9.93
CA VAL A 90 10.74 -23.42 11.30
C VAL A 90 9.58 -24.05 12.08
N SER A 91 8.41 -24.21 11.44
CA SER A 91 7.19 -24.75 12.05
C SER A 91 6.27 -25.36 10.97
N GLU A 92 6.19 -26.68 10.94
CA GLU A 92 5.25 -27.40 10.05
C GLU A 92 3.79 -27.05 10.34
N ARG A 93 3.46 -26.89 11.63
CA ARG A 93 2.11 -26.54 12.08
C ARG A 93 1.66 -25.19 11.52
N ASP A 94 2.54 -24.19 11.56
CA ASP A 94 2.19 -22.86 11.05
C ASP A 94 2.17 -22.85 9.52
N ALA A 95 3.07 -23.59 8.87
CA ALA A 95 3.05 -23.74 7.43
C ALA A 95 1.73 -24.35 6.91
N GLN A 96 1.18 -25.34 7.62
CA GLN A 96 -0.12 -25.94 7.26
C GLN A 96 -1.29 -24.96 7.42
N ARG A 97 -1.22 -24.03 8.38
CA ARG A 97 -2.29 -23.06 8.68
C ARG A 97 -2.16 -21.75 7.91
N LEU A 98 -0.97 -21.46 7.37
CA LEU A 98 -0.67 -20.21 6.69
C LEU A 98 -1.66 -19.87 5.56
N PRO A 99 -2.07 -20.81 4.67
CA PRO A 99 -3.02 -20.47 3.60
C PRO A 99 -4.38 -20.01 4.14
N GLU A 100 -4.88 -20.64 5.21
CA GLU A 100 -6.15 -20.25 5.83
C GLU A 100 -6.04 -18.87 6.49
N TYR A 101 -4.91 -18.60 7.15
CA TYR A 101 -4.64 -17.30 7.73
C TYR A 101 -4.56 -16.19 6.68
N GLU A 102 -3.84 -16.42 5.58
CA GLU A 102 -3.73 -15.47 4.45
C GLU A 102 -5.11 -15.22 3.80
N ALA A 103 -5.92 -16.26 3.59
CA ALA A 103 -7.27 -16.12 3.07
C ALA A 103 -8.15 -15.24 3.97
N ARG A 104 -8.03 -15.36 5.30
CA ARG A 104 -8.75 -14.49 6.24
C ARG A 104 -8.27 -13.05 6.16
N LEU A 105 -6.97 -12.81 6.02
CA LEU A 105 -6.41 -11.47 5.84
C LEU A 105 -6.91 -10.79 4.55
N GLU A 106 -7.06 -11.55 3.47
CA GLU A 106 -7.57 -11.02 2.20
C GLU A 106 -9.01 -10.50 2.33
N ILE A 107 -9.86 -11.13 3.16
CA ILE A 107 -11.21 -10.64 3.43
C ILE A 107 -11.17 -9.23 4.06
N PHE A 108 -10.29 -9.00 5.04
CA PHE A 108 -10.13 -7.68 5.64
C PHE A 108 -9.58 -6.67 4.63
N ALA A 109 -8.62 -7.11 3.80
CA ALA A 109 -8.03 -6.27 2.78
C ALA A 109 -9.07 -5.86 1.72
N ASP A 110 -9.99 -6.75 1.33
CA ASP A 110 -11.08 -6.44 0.40
C ASP A 110 -12.03 -5.38 0.95
N VAL A 111 -12.38 -5.47 2.24
CA VAL A 111 -13.17 -4.43 2.90
C VAL A 111 -12.42 -3.10 2.85
N LEU A 112 -11.14 -3.06 3.23
CA LEU A 112 -10.36 -1.83 3.18
C LEU A 112 -10.24 -1.28 1.76
N ARG A 113 -10.05 -2.12 0.74
CA ARG A 113 -10.01 -1.73 -0.67
C ARG A 113 -11.34 -1.10 -1.13
N ALA A 114 -12.47 -1.66 -0.72
CA ALA A 114 -13.79 -1.12 -1.04
C ALA A 114 -14.04 0.30 -0.47
N TRP A 115 -13.36 0.61 0.65
CA TRP A 115 -13.43 1.90 1.33
C TRP A 115 -12.33 2.89 0.93
N ALA A 116 -11.19 2.43 0.42
CA ALA A 116 -9.98 3.24 0.22
C ALA A 116 -10.15 4.48 -0.68
N LEU A 117 -11.13 4.49 -1.59
CA LEU A 117 -11.41 5.62 -2.48
C LEU A 117 -12.66 6.41 -2.10
N ARG A 118 -13.34 6.01 -1.02
CA ARG A 118 -14.50 6.73 -0.52
C ARG A 118 -14.04 7.74 0.52
N ALA A 119 -14.64 8.92 0.50
CA ALA A 119 -14.52 9.81 1.64
C ALA A 119 -15.05 9.05 2.86
N PRO A 120 -14.29 9.00 3.98
CA PRO A 120 -14.84 8.45 5.21
C PRO A 120 -16.12 9.23 5.56
N PRO A 121 -17.12 8.56 6.15
CA PRO A 121 -18.32 9.24 6.58
C PRO A 121 -17.92 10.35 7.54
N ASP A 122 -18.59 11.50 7.43
CA ASP A 122 -18.34 12.61 8.34
C ASP A 122 -18.87 12.23 9.73
N ILE A 123 -17.96 11.80 10.62
CA ILE A 123 -18.27 11.35 11.97
C ILE A 123 -18.26 12.49 12.99
N GLY A 124 -18.14 13.75 12.56
CA GLY A 124 -18.08 14.89 13.47
C GLY A 124 -18.86 16.10 12.97
N VAL A 125 -20.10 16.26 13.44
CA VAL A 125 -20.71 17.44 14.14
C VAL A 125 -22.22 17.18 14.35
N ALA A 126 -22.85 16.26 13.60
CA ALA A 126 -24.29 16.03 13.67
C ALA A 126 -24.68 14.93 14.68
N GLY A 127 -24.73 15.26 15.97
CA GLY A 127 -25.37 14.40 16.98
C GLY A 127 -26.86 14.17 16.69
N GLY A 128 -27.36 12.96 16.94
CA GLY A 128 -28.79 12.60 16.86
C GLY A 128 -29.21 11.96 15.53
N TRP A 129 -30.48 12.16 15.14
CA TRP A 129 -31.11 11.57 13.95
C TRP A 129 -30.41 11.90 12.63
N ARG A 130 -29.57 12.94 12.60
CA ARG A 130 -28.77 13.34 11.43
C ARG A 130 -27.56 12.42 11.16
N ALA A 131 -27.17 11.58 12.13
CA ALA A 131 -26.15 10.56 11.93
C ALA A 131 -26.71 9.25 11.32
N LEU A 132 -28.04 9.07 11.27
CA LEU A 132 -28.67 7.84 10.77
C LEU A 132 -28.28 7.48 9.32
N PRO A 133 -28.15 8.42 8.37
CA PRO A 133 -27.70 8.09 7.01
C PRO A 133 -26.25 7.63 6.95
N ALA A 134 -25.36 8.21 7.77
CA ALA A 134 -23.96 7.80 7.88
C ALA A 134 -23.82 6.41 8.51
N LEU A 135 -24.62 6.13 9.56
CA LEU A 135 -24.71 4.81 10.20
C LEU A 135 -25.31 3.75 9.26
N TRP A 136 -26.30 4.11 8.44
CA TRP A 136 -26.89 3.22 7.45
C TRP A 136 -25.95 2.96 6.27
N GLN A 137 -25.16 3.95 5.83
CA GLN A 137 -24.06 3.73 4.90
C GLN A 137 -23.03 2.74 5.48
N MET A 138 -22.62 2.90 6.75
CA MET A 138 -21.77 1.90 7.41
C MET A 138 -22.42 0.50 7.44
N GLY A 139 -23.70 0.40 7.79
CA GLY A 139 -24.41 -0.88 7.89
C GLY A 139 -24.69 -1.60 6.57
N ARG A 140 -24.76 -0.88 5.44
CA ARG A 140 -24.89 -1.47 4.09
C ARG A 140 -23.56 -1.92 3.49
N LEU A 141 -22.43 -1.50 4.06
CA LEU A 141 -21.10 -1.69 3.50
C LEU A 141 -20.27 -2.75 4.23
N GLY A 142 -20.84 -3.40 5.26
CA GLY A 142 -20.26 -4.54 5.99
C GLY A 142 -20.87 -5.90 5.63
N ARG A 143 -21.51 -6.02 4.46
CA ARG A 143 -21.95 -7.30 3.89
C ARG A 143 -21.17 -7.63 2.63
#